data_AF-A0AAV8T4Y3-F1
#
_entry.id   AF-A0AAV8T4Y3-F1
#
_cell.length_a   1.000
_cell.length_b   1.000
_cell.length_c   1.000
_cell.angle_alpha   90.00
_cell.angle_beta   90.00
_cell.angle_gamma   90.00
#
_symmetry.space_group_name_H-M   'P 1'
#
loop_
_entity.id
_entity.type
_entity.pdbx_description
1 polymer ?
#
loop_
_entity_poly.entity_id
_entity_poly.type
_entity_poly.pdbx_seq_one_letter_code
_entity_poly.pdbx_strand_id
1 'polypeptide(L)'
;MAFTITSSSSTSSHFSLSLSSSELKAPQIGSFRMLDRPAAGVMSLSQRQNAVKPVNAEHKRNDSVVPLAATISAPEVVDKAEVEDYEQLGKDLEQASPLEIIDNALEKFGNDIAIAFSGAEDVALIEYAKLTGRPFRVFSLDTGRLNPETYQFFDTVEKHYGIRIEYMFPDAVEVQALVRSKGLFSFYEDGHQECCRVRKVRPLRRALKGLRAWITGQRKDQSPGTRSEIPVVQVDPVFEGMEGGVGSLIKWNPMANVEGRDVWNFVHAMNVPVNTLHAQGYVSIGCEPCTRPVLPGQHEREGRWWWEDAKAKECGLHKGNLKQDGVAQLNGNSSSANGSAAGTDIFESQNLVNLSGAGIENLLRLESRKEPWVVVLYAPWCQFCQAMESSYLELADKLAGSGVKVGKFQADGDQKEFAKKELQLGSFPTILFFPKHLSTPIKYPSEKRDVDSLMAFVNAFR
;
A
#
# COMPACT_ATOMS: atom_id res chain seq x y z
N MET A 1 -22.16 26.22 74.42
CA MET A 1 -20.75 26.07 74.02
C MET A 1 -20.56 26.80 72.70
N ALA A 2 -19.44 27.50 72.59
CA ALA A 2 -19.24 28.63 71.70
C ALA A 2 -18.95 28.27 70.24
N PHE A 3 -19.05 29.32 69.44
CA PHE A 3 -18.93 29.50 68.00
C PHE A 3 -17.62 29.05 67.32
N THR A 4 -17.72 29.05 65.99
CA THR A 4 -16.79 29.59 64.96
C THR A 4 -15.92 28.67 64.11
N ILE A 5 -16.18 28.85 62.80
CA ILE A 5 -15.41 28.61 61.59
C ILE A 5 -14.02 29.23 61.68
N THR A 6 -13.01 28.55 61.11
CA THR A 6 -11.79 29.20 60.61
C THR A 6 -11.36 28.63 59.26
N SER A 7 -10.95 29.54 58.40
CA SER A 7 -10.37 29.39 57.07
C SER A 7 -8.83 29.49 57.14
N SER A 8 -8.13 28.95 56.14
CA SER A 8 -6.82 29.44 55.63
C SER A 8 -6.45 28.60 54.39
N SER A 9 -6.59 29.13 53.17
CA SER A 9 -5.66 29.98 52.39
C SER A 9 -4.38 29.28 51.91
N SER A 10 -4.40 29.00 50.60
CA SER A 10 -3.35 28.57 49.69
C SER A 10 -2.28 29.65 49.48
N THR A 11 -1.00 29.26 49.50
CA THR A 11 0.12 30.08 49.03
C THR A 11 0.73 29.48 47.77
N SER A 12 0.70 30.28 46.70
CA SER A 12 1.48 30.15 45.48
C SER A 12 2.93 30.54 45.74
N SER A 13 3.89 29.80 45.16
CA SER A 13 5.27 30.26 45.04
C SER A 13 5.73 30.13 43.60
N HIS A 14 6.03 31.30 43.02
CA HIS A 14 6.72 31.46 41.75
C HIS A 14 8.20 31.11 41.94
N PHE A 15 8.77 30.31 41.04
CA PHE A 15 10.21 30.22 40.85
C PHE A 15 10.55 30.76 39.46
N SER A 16 11.14 31.94 39.46
CA SER A 16 11.83 32.57 38.35
C SER A 16 13.32 32.46 38.64
N LEU A 17 14.10 31.80 37.79
CA LEU A 17 15.56 31.94 37.80
C LEU A 17 16.09 32.10 36.38
N SER A 18 16.98 33.07 36.29
CA SER A 18 17.43 33.87 35.16
C SER A 18 18.55 33.24 34.35
N LEU A 19 18.57 33.56 33.05
CA LEU A 19 19.73 33.43 32.17
C LEU A 19 20.92 34.27 32.69
N SER A 20 22.13 33.71 32.62
CA SER A 20 23.35 34.49 32.43
C SER A 20 24.31 33.76 31.48
N SER A 21 24.77 34.49 30.47
CA SER A 21 25.74 34.06 29.47
C SER A 21 27.16 33.93 30.05
N SER A 22 27.93 32.99 29.51
CA SER A 22 29.39 33.09 29.50
C SER A 22 29.93 32.43 28.22
N GLU A 23 30.66 33.22 27.45
CA GLU A 23 31.47 32.79 26.31
C GLU A 23 32.64 31.92 26.78
N LEU A 24 33.14 31.01 25.92
CA LEU A 24 34.58 30.89 25.59
C LEU A 24 34.85 29.81 24.52
N LYS A 25 35.30 30.29 23.35
CA LYS A 25 36.37 29.82 22.45
C LYS A 25 36.43 28.35 21.96
N ALA A 26 36.33 28.26 20.62
CA ALA A 26 36.76 27.15 19.77
C ALA A 26 38.30 26.93 19.76
N PRO A 27 38.78 25.74 19.35
CA PRO A 27 40.11 25.58 18.80
C PRO A 27 40.09 25.26 17.29
N GLN A 28 41.04 25.85 16.59
CA GLN A 28 41.32 25.65 15.17
C GLN A 28 42.21 24.43 14.88
N ILE A 29 42.04 23.99 13.63
CA ILE A 29 42.83 23.11 12.76
C ILE A 29 44.34 23.13 12.99
N GLY A 30 44.97 21.94 12.94
CA GLY A 30 46.42 21.79 12.93
C GLY A 30 46.94 20.39 12.54
N SER A 31 47.14 20.21 11.23
CA SER A 31 48.22 19.47 10.52
C SER A 31 48.50 17.96 10.69
N PHE A 32 48.73 17.37 9.52
CA PHE A 32 49.19 16.01 9.18
C PHE A 32 50.51 15.57 9.84
N ARG A 33 50.59 14.27 10.20
CA ARG A 33 51.76 13.43 9.87
C ARG A 33 51.43 11.92 9.92
N MET A 34 51.78 11.24 8.84
CA MET A 34 51.83 9.78 8.71
C MET A 34 52.88 9.17 9.63
N LEU A 35 52.65 7.94 10.09
CA LEU A 35 53.67 6.94 10.36
C LEU A 35 53.05 5.54 10.52
N ASP A 36 53.90 4.56 10.29
CA ASP A 36 53.63 3.29 9.63
C ASP A 36 53.03 2.15 10.47
N ARG A 37 52.46 1.21 9.73
CA ARG A 37 51.91 -0.10 10.11
C ARG A 37 53.02 -1.17 10.14
N PRO A 38 52.94 -2.19 11.01
CA PRO A 38 53.52 -3.50 10.72
C PRO A 38 52.47 -4.58 10.43
N ALA A 39 52.94 -5.53 9.63
CA ALA A 39 52.30 -6.67 8.98
C ALA A 39 51.59 -7.65 9.95
N ALA A 40 50.38 -8.13 9.62
CA ALA A 40 50.07 -9.40 8.96
C ALA A 40 50.21 -10.64 9.86
N GLY A 41 49.07 -11.10 10.39
CA GLY A 41 48.86 -12.44 10.91
C GLY A 41 47.73 -13.10 10.12
N VAL A 42 48.05 -14.22 9.46
CA VAL A 42 47.15 -15.01 8.61
C VAL A 42 46.26 -15.88 9.50
N MET A 43 44.93 -15.75 9.39
CA MET A 43 43.97 -16.74 9.87
C MET A 43 43.08 -17.16 8.71
N SER A 44 43.18 -18.45 8.37
CA SER A 44 42.40 -19.14 7.36
C SER A 44 40.97 -19.35 7.84
N LEU A 45 40.01 -18.72 7.18
CA LEU A 45 38.58 -19.04 7.29
C LEU A 45 38.10 -19.62 5.97
N SER A 46 37.79 -20.92 5.98
CA SER A 46 37.16 -21.63 4.88
C SER A 46 35.72 -21.13 4.71
N GLN A 47 35.50 -20.24 3.76
CA GLN A 47 34.16 -19.77 3.40
C GLN A 47 33.67 -20.59 2.21
N ARG A 48 32.66 -21.45 2.43
CA ARG A 48 31.87 -22.04 1.35
C ARG A 48 31.14 -20.90 0.63
N GLN A 49 31.56 -20.60 -0.60
CA GLN A 49 30.85 -19.66 -1.47
C GLN A 49 29.73 -20.41 -2.19
N ASN A 50 28.48 -20.14 -1.82
CA ASN A 50 27.35 -20.33 -2.74
C ASN A 50 27.38 -19.14 -3.71
N ALA A 51 27.87 -19.38 -4.93
CA ALA A 51 27.87 -18.37 -5.98
C ALA A 51 26.47 -18.25 -6.58
N VAL A 52 25.72 -17.22 -6.17
CA VAL A 52 24.49 -16.80 -6.84
C VAL A 52 24.80 -15.54 -7.63
N LYS A 53 24.41 -15.53 -8.91
CA LYS A 53 24.64 -14.40 -9.84
C LYS A 53 23.77 -13.21 -9.43
N PRO A 54 24.33 -11.99 -9.31
CA PRO A 54 23.54 -10.77 -9.12
C PRO A 54 22.73 -10.45 -10.38
N VAL A 55 21.53 -9.88 -10.22
CA VAL A 55 20.75 -9.31 -11.33
C VAL A 55 21.49 -8.07 -11.85
N ASN A 56 21.90 -8.13 -13.13
CA ASN A 56 22.73 -7.16 -13.89
C ASN A 56 24.26 -7.26 -13.77
N ALA A 57 24.83 -8.37 -14.26
CA ALA A 57 26.18 -8.33 -14.85
C ALA A 57 26.06 -8.26 -16.38
N GLU A 58 26.41 -7.13 -16.98
CA GLU A 58 26.44 -6.97 -18.44
C GLU A 58 27.51 -7.87 -19.09
N HIS A 59 27.19 -8.42 -20.27
CA HIS A 59 28.05 -9.30 -21.04
C HIS A 59 29.15 -8.51 -21.78
N LYS A 60 30.42 -8.73 -21.41
CA LYS A 60 31.57 -8.26 -22.18
C LYS A 60 31.75 -9.12 -23.43
N ARG A 61 31.64 -8.49 -24.60
CA ARG A 61 31.82 -9.10 -25.92
C ARG A 61 33.33 -9.24 -26.19
N ASN A 62 33.81 -10.46 -26.37
CA ASN A 62 35.16 -10.73 -26.87
C ASN A 62 35.09 -11.22 -28.31
N ASP A 63 35.92 -10.63 -29.17
CA ASP A 63 36.16 -11.04 -30.56
C ASP A 63 36.86 -12.40 -30.61
N SER A 64 36.39 -13.30 -31.50
CA SER A 64 37.29 -14.27 -32.14
C SER A 64 36.71 -14.90 -33.40
N VAL A 65 37.42 -14.63 -34.50
CA VAL A 65 37.85 -15.51 -35.61
C VAL A 65 37.07 -16.80 -35.89
N VAL A 66 36.62 -16.92 -37.15
CA VAL A 66 36.00 -18.10 -37.79
C VAL A 66 37.07 -19.12 -38.21
N PRO A 67 36.76 -20.43 -38.15
CA PRO A 67 36.84 -21.22 -39.38
C PRO A 67 35.63 -22.14 -39.62
N LEU A 68 35.54 -22.56 -40.88
CA LEU A 68 34.38 -23.09 -41.58
C LEU A 68 34.27 -24.64 -41.50
N ALA A 69 33.02 -25.11 -41.35
CA ALA A 69 32.40 -26.38 -41.79
C ALA A 69 32.86 -27.73 -41.22
N ALA A 70 31.90 -28.45 -40.63
CA ALA A 70 31.52 -29.81 -41.03
C ALA A 70 30.09 -30.12 -40.53
N THR A 71 29.19 -30.42 -41.47
CA THR A 71 27.78 -30.76 -41.25
C THR A 71 27.64 -32.17 -40.66
N ILE A 72 27.10 -32.27 -39.45
CA ILE A 72 26.57 -33.53 -38.91
C ILE A 72 25.15 -33.23 -38.45
N SER A 73 24.17 -33.81 -39.15
CA SER A 73 22.76 -33.78 -38.77
C SER A 73 22.58 -34.47 -37.42
N ALA A 74 22.27 -33.69 -36.40
CA ALA A 74 21.68 -34.18 -35.16
C ALA A 74 20.15 -34.16 -35.30
N PRO A 75 19.42 -35.15 -34.73
CA PRO A 75 17.98 -35.15 -34.78
C PRO A 75 17.46 -33.98 -33.93
N GLU A 76 16.62 -33.14 -34.52
CA GLU A 76 15.84 -32.13 -33.80
C GLU A 76 14.92 -32.84 -32.80
N VAL A 77 15.35 -32.87 -31.54
CA VAL A 77 14.42 -33.09 -30.43
C VAL A 77 13.63 -31.81 -30.29
N VAL A 78 12.46 -31.79 -30.92
CA VAL A 78 11.45 -30.77 -30.66
C VAL A 78 10.95 -31.00 -29.24
N ASP A 79 11.60 -30.38 -28.26
CA ASP A 79 11.02 -30.20 -26.93
C ASP A 79 9.74 -29.38 -27.13
N LYS A 80 8.60 -30.08 -27.12
CA LYS A 80 7.31 -29.44 -26.88
C LYS A 80 7.38 -28.89 -25.47
N ALA A 81 7.69 -27.59 -25.35
CA ALA A 81 7.46 -26.87 -24.10
C ALA A 81 5.98 -27.04 -23.75
N GLU A 82 5.68 -27.84 -22.73
CA GLU A 82 4.37 -27.84 -22.11
C GLU A 82 4.12 -26.42 -21.62
N VAL A 83 3.17 -25.73 -22.26
CA VAL A 83 2.73 -24.41 -21.80
C VAL A 83 1.99 -24.66 -20.49
N GLU A 84 2.71 -24.45 -19.38
CA GLU A 84 2.16 -24.67 -18.06
C GLU A 84 1.02 -23.69 -17.79
N ASP A 85 -0.14 -24.22 -17.39
CA ASP A 85 -1.32 -23.44 -17.07
C ASP A 85 -1.23 -22.91 -15.64
N TYR A 86 -0.71 -21.68 -15.50
CA TYR A 86 -0.58 -21.01 -14.22
C TYR A 86 -1.93 -20.61 -13.60
N GLU A 87 -3.01 -20.52 -14.38
CA GLU A 87 -4.35 -20.28 -13.83
C GLU A 87 -4.87 -21.53 -13.12
N GLN A 88 -4.68 -22.70 -13.73
CA GLN A 88 -5.03 -23.97 -13.10
C GLN A 88 -4.15 -24.23 -11.87
N LEU A 89 -2.83 -23.97 -11.96
CA LEU A 89 -1.93 -24.08 -10.82
C LEU A 89 -2.36 -23.18 -9.65
N GLY A 90 -2.82 -21.96 -9.94
CA GLY A 90 -3.36 -21.06 -8.93
C GLY A 90 -4.58 -21.64 -8.22
N LYS A 91 -5.50 -22.28 -8.95
CA LYS A 91 -6.68 -22.95 -8.36
C LYS A 91 -6.30 -24.17 -7.52
N ASP A 92 -5.34 -24.96 -8.00
CA ASP A 92 -4.89 -26.17 -7.30
C ASP A 92 -4.21 -25.82 -5.97
N LEU A 93 -3.52 -24.68 -5.91
CA LEU A 93 -2.84 -24.16 -4.71
C LEU A 93 -3.70 -23.22 -3.86
N GLU A 94 -4.96 -22.95 -4.22
CA GLU A 94 -5.79 -21.93 -3.54
C GLU A 94 -5.98 -22.21 -2.03
N GLN A 95 -5.99 -23.50 -1.65
CA GLN A 95 -6.13 -23.97 -0.27
C GLN A 95 -4.80 -24.42 0.36
N ALA A 96 -3.68 -24.30 -0.37
CA ALA A 96 -2.37 -24.67 0.14
C ALA A 96 -1.88 -23.64 1.18
N SER A 97 -1.05 -24.10 2.10
CA SER A 97 -0.41 -23.23 3.08
C SER A 97 0.63 -22.30 2.41
N PRO A 98 0.95 -21.14 3.02
CA PRO A 98 2.00 -20.26 2.49
C PRO A 98 3.35 -20.98 2.33
N LEU A 99 3.67 -21.92 3.23
CA LEU A 99 4.89 -22.72 3.17
C LEU A 99 4.91 -23.62 1.92
N GLU A 100 3.82 -24.34 1.64
CA GLU A 100 3.71 -25.19 0.45
C GLU A 100 3.79 -24.37 -0.84
N ILE A 101 3.12 -23.22 -0.89
CA ILE A 101 3.15 -22.32 -2.06
C ILE A 101 4.58 -21.82 -2.31
N ILE A 102 5.29 -21.41 -1.27
CA ILE A 102 6.69 -20.96 -1.39
C ILE A 102 7.61 -22.11 -1.79
N ASP A 103 7.44 -23.31 -1.22
CA ASP A 103 8.26 -24.47 -1.59
C ASP A 103 8.12 -24.81 -3.07
N ASN A 104 6.87 -24.83 -3.58
CA ASN A 104 6.57 -25.03 -5.00
C ASN A 104 7.21 -23.94 -5.88
N ALA A 105 7.11 -22.67 -5.47
CA ALA A 105 7.67 -21.57 -6.23
C ALA A 105 9.20 -21.65 -6.32
N LEU A 106 9.88 -21.93 -5.20
CA LEU A 106 11.33 -22.05 -5.13
C LEU A 106 11.85 -23.30 -5.84
N GLU A 107 11.12 -24.41 -5.77
CA GLU A 107 11.41 -25.62 -6.54
C GLU A 107 11.38 -25.37 -8.05
N LYS A 108 10.31 -24.72 -8.52
CA LYS A 108 10.05 -24.52 -9.94
C LYS A 108 11.03 -23.56 -10.61
N PHE A 109 11.36 -22.46 -9.94
CA PHE A 109 12.12 -21.36 -10.56
C PHE A 109 13.55 -21.24 -10.05
N GLY A 110 13.91 -21.86 -8.92
CA GLY A 110 15.26 -21.84 -8.38
C GLY A 110 15.83 -20.42 -8.23
N ASN A 111 16.89 -20.12 -8.99
CA ASN A 111 17.55 -18.80 -8.93
C ASN A 111 16.85 -17.71 -9.77
N ASP A 112 15.87 -18.06 -10.60
CA ASP A 112 15.14 -17.12 -11.47
C ASP A 112 13.90 -16.53 -10.80
N ILE A 113 13.71 -16.78 -9.50
CA ILE A 113 12.68 -16.19 -8.64
C ILE A 113 13.31 -15.41 -7.49
N ALA A 114 12.64 -14.33 -7.06
CA ALA A 114 13.03 -13.57 -5.89
C ALA A 114 11.82 -13.08 -5.10
N ILE A 115 12.01 -12.97 -3.78
CA ILE A 115 11.03 -12.42 -2.84
C ILE A 115 11.16 -10.89 -2.84
N ALA A 116 10.06 -10.21 -3.11
CA ALA A 116 9.96 -8.77 -2.94
C ALA A 116 9.69 -8.45 -1.46
N PHE A 117 10.68 -7.89 -0.77
CA PHE A 117 10.58 -7.52 0.64
C PHE A 117 10.49 -6.00 0.81
N SER A 118 9.41 -5.51 1.43
CA SER A 118 9.16 -4.09 1.63
C SER A 118 9.65 -3.54 2.96
N GLY A 119 10.11 -4.39 3.88
CA GLY A 119 10.56 -3.99 5.20
C GLY A 119 9.43 -3.80 6.21
N ALA A 120 8.35 -4.58 6.04
CA ALA A 120 7.15 -4.56 6.86
C ALA A 120 6.81 -5.98 7.36
N GLU A 121 5.53 -6.31 7.48
CA GLU A 121 5.06 -7.63 7.93
C GLU A 121 5.33 -8.76 6.91
N ASP A 122 5.68 -8.39 5.66
CA ASP A 122 6.07 -9.31 4.60
C ASP A 122 7.43 -10.01 4.83
N VAL A 123 8.12 -9.70 5.93
CA VAL A 123 9.25 -10.51 6.46
C VAL A 123 8.84 -11.96 6.70
N ALA A 124 7.54 -12.24 6.94
CA ALA A 124 7.01 -13.59 7.08
C ALA A 124 7.35 -14.48 5.86
N LEU A 125 7.41 -13.91 4.64
CA LEU A 125 7.80 -14.66 3.45
C LEU A 125 9.25 -15.15 3.50
N ILE A 126 10.15 -14.37 4.12
CA ILE A 126 11.56 -14.76 4.28
C ILE A 126 11.66 -15.91 5.29
N GLU A 127 10.89 -15.86 6.38
CA GLU A 127 10.83 -16.97 7.34
C GLU A 127 10.28 -18.24 6.68
N TYR A 128 9.18 -18.16 5.92
CA TYR A 128 8.68 -19.32 5.18
C TYR A 128 9.70 -19.87 4.19
N ALA A 129 10.36 -18.99 3.41
CA ALA A 129 11.42 -19.41 2.49
C ALA A 129 12.57 -20.10 3.23
N LYS A 130 12.96 -19.60 4.41
CA LYS A 130 13.96 -20.23 5.27
C LYS A 130 13.53 -21.63 5.72
N LEU A 131 12.26 -21.81 6.08
CA LEU A 131 11.70 -23.10 6.52
C LEU A 131 11.69 -24.16 5.41
N THR A 132 11.59 -23.77 4.14
CA THR A 132 11.70 -24.73 3.02
C THR A 132 13.07 -25.40 2.93
N GLY A 133 14.11 -24.77 3.49
CA GLY A 133 15.50 -25.21 3.33
C GLY A 133 16.08 -25.00 1.92
N ARG A 134 15.32 -24.44 0.97
CA ARG A 134 15.78 -24.15 -0.38
C ARG A 134 16.55 -22.82 -0.43
N PRO A 135 17.50 -22.65 -1.37
CA PRO A 135 18.09 -21.35 -1.65
C PRO A 135 17.01 -20.36 -2.12
N PHE A 136 17.08 -19.12 -1.65
CA PHE A 136 16.16 -18.06 -2.06
C PHE A 136 16.88 -16.72 -2.20
N ARG A 137 16.27 -15.82 -2.97
CA ARG A 137 16.75 -14.46 -3.22
C ARG A 137 15.74 -13.46 -2.71
N VAL A 138 16.22 -12.31 -2.25
CA VAL A 138 15.37 -11.23 -1.73
C VAL A 138 15.82 -9.93 -2.36
N PHE A 139 14.85 -9.13 -2.82
CA PHE A 139 15.11 -7.77 -3.28
C PHE A 139 14.18 -6.79 -2.59
N SER A 140 14.64 -5.54 -2.45
CA SER A 140 13.87 -4.46 -1.83
C SER A 140 13.93 -3.20 -2.68
N LEU A 141 12.80 -2.48 -2.76
CA LEU A 141 12.72 -1.21 -3.47
C LEU A 141 13.08 -0.07 -2.52
N ASP A 142 14.33 0.38 -2.56
CA ASP A 142 14.72 1.57 -1.83
C ASP A 142 14.33 2.82 -2.62
N THR A 143 13.25 3.47 -2.17
CA THR A 143 12.73 4.69 -2.79
C THR A 143 13.58 5.93 -2.49
N GLY A 144 14.55 5.84 -1.57
CA GLY A 144 15.30 6.95 -0.97
C GLY A 144 14.48 7.78 0.02
N ARG A 145 13.28 7.32 0.39
CA ARG A 145 12.32 8.00 1.29
C ARG A 145 11.65 7.02 2.29
N LEU A 146 12.29 5.88 2.56
CA LEU A 146 11.85 4.94 3.58
C LEU A 146 12.12 5.50 4.98
N ASN A 147 11.42 4.96 5.99
CA ASN A 147 11.69 5.31 7.38
C ASN A 147 13.09 4.83 7.80
N PRO A 148 13.82 5.55 8.66
CA PRO A 148 15.07 5.08 9.25
C PRO A 148 14.94 3.68 9.88
N GLU A 149 13.83 3.41 10.55
CA GLU A 149 13.48 2.12 11.16
C GLU A 149 13.40 1.01 10.11
N THR A 150 12.91 1.30 8.90
CA THR A 150 12.88 0.33 7.79
C THR A 150 14.29 -0.04 7.33
N TYR A 151 15.24 0.89 7.29
CA TYR A 151 16.64 0.58 6.97
C TYR A 151 17.32 -0.25 8.07
N GLN A 152 17.10 0.10 9.33
CA GLN A 152 17.60 -0.67 10.47
C GLN A 152 17.01 -2.09 10.46
N PHE A 153 15.75 -2.21 10.06
CA PHE A 153 15.08 -3.50 9.94
C PHE A 153 15.65 -4.34 8.79
N PHE A 154 15.96 -3.75 7.63
CA PHE A 154 16.66 -4.47 6.56
C PHE A 154 18.01 -5.05 7.03
N ASP A 155 18.83 -4.25 7.72
CA ASP A 155 20.10 -4.72 8.29
C ASP A 155 19.89 -5.84 9.33
N THR A 156 18.85 -5.71 10.16
CA THR A 156 18.47 -6.74 11.13
C THR A 156 18.10 -8.06 10.43
N VAL A 157 17.28 -7.99 9.38
CA VAL A 157 16.86 -9.15 8.58
C VAL A 157 18.05 -9.80 7.88
N GLU A 158 18.93 -9.03 7.22
CA GLU A 158 20.13 -9.58 6.59
C GLU A 158 20.98 -10.37 7.59
N LYS A 159 21.22 -9.81 8.78
CA LYS A 159 22.00 -10.44 9.85
C LYS A 159 21.31 -11.66 10.44
N HIS A 160 20.00 -11.59 10.66
CA HIS A 160 19.22 -12.67 11.25
C HIS A 160 19.19 -13.91 10.35
N TYR A 161 18.96 -13.72 9.05
CA TYR A 161 18.83 -14.82 8.09
C TYR A 161 20.13 -15.18 7.37
N GLY A 162 21.18 -14.37 7.50
CA GLY A 162 22.45 -14.55 6.78
C GLY A 162 22.30 -14.35 5.27
N ILE A 163 21.42 -13.44 4.85
CA ILE A 163 21.11 -13.14 3.45
C ILE A 163 21.67 -11.78 3.03
N ARG A 164 21.67 -11.52 1.72
CA ARG A 164 21.94 -10.19 1.14
C ARG A 164 20.75 -9.75 0.32
N ILE A 165 20.15 -8.63 0.70
CA ILE A 165 19.02 -8.04 0.03
C ILE A 165 19.54 -7.26 -1.19
N GLU A 166 18.93 -7.51 -2.34
CA GLU A 166 19.21 -6.79 -3.58
C GLU A 166 18.43 -5.46 -3.58
N TYR A 167 19.11 -4.35 -3.25
CA TYR A 167 18.49 -3.02 -3.19
C TYR A 167 18.33 -2.37 -4.56
N MET A 168 17.10 -2.00 -4.90
CA MET A 168 16.76 -1.36 -6.17
C MET A 168 16.46 0.13 -5.96
N PHE A 169 17.45 0.97 -6.28
CA PHE A 169 17.35 2.43 -6.17
C PHE A 169 16.64 3.08 -7.36
N PRO A 170 16.02 4.26 -7.19
CA PRO A 170 15.52 5.05 -8.29
C PRO A 170 16.62 5.58 -9.19
N ASP A 171 16.26 5.88 -10.45
CA ASP A 171 17.17 6.59 -11.35
C ASP A 171 17.34 8.04 -10.86
N ALA A 172 18.60 8.44 -10.64
CA ALA A 172 18.92 9.75 -10.06
C ALA A 172 18.52 10.91 -10.98
N VAL A 173 18.62 10.74 -12.31
CA VAL A 173 18.25 11.78 -13.28
C VAL A 173 16.75 12.01 -13.25
N GLU A 174 15.97 10.94 -13.22
CA GLU A 174 14.51 11.05 -13.12
C GLU A 174 14.04 11.65 -11.80
N VAL A 175 14.66 11.26 -10.69
CA VAL A 175 14.36 11.84 -9.37
C VAL A 175 14.71 13.32 -9.33
N GLN A 176 15.88 13.70 -9.84
CA GLN A 176 16.32 15.09 -9.89
C GLN A 176 15.36 15.93 -10.74
N ALA A 177 14.91 15.42 -11.88
CA ALA A 177 13.95 16.11 -12.73
C ALA A 177 12.61 16.33 -12.01
N LEU A 178 12.06 15.30 -11.36
CA LEU A 178 10.81 15.39 -10.58
C LEU A 178 10.92 16.41 -9.43
N VAL A 179 12.01 16.35 -8.66
CA VAL A 179 12.18 17.22 -7.49
C VAL A 179 12.43 18.68 -7.89
N ARG A 180 13.15 18.94 -8.98
CA ARG A 180 13.38 20.31 -9.47
C ARG A 180 12.10 20.96 -9.98
N SER A 181 11.19 20.20 -10.58
CA SER A 181 9.96 20.75 -11.14
C SER A 181 8.83 20.87 -10.11
N LYS A 182 8.72 19.90 -9.20
CA LYS A 182 7.55 19.77 -8.31
C LYS A 182 7.89 19.72 -6.80
N GLY A 183 9.16 19.85 -6.44
CA GLY A 183 9.60 19.77 -5.05
C GLY A 183 9.64 18.35 -4.48
N LEU A 184 9.85 18.25 -3.16
CA LEU A 184 10.05 16.98 -2.45
C LEU A 184 8.76 16.28 -2.00
N PHE A 185 7.61 16.95 -2.13
CA PHE A 185 6.32 16.55 -1.57
C PHE A 185 5.15 16.68 -2.56
N SER A 186 5.42 16.70 -3.87
CA SER A 186 4.40 16.86 -4.91
C SER A 186 3.23 15.88 -4.79
N PHE A 187 3.46 14.70 -4.19
CA PHE A 187 2.46 13.68 -3.99
C PHE A 187 1.30 14.08 -3.07
N TYR A 188 1.45 15.11 -2.22
CA TYR A 188 0.32 15.63 -1.44
C TYR A 188 -0.66 16.45 -2.28
N GLU A 189 -0.21 17.01 -3.40
CA GLU A 189 -1.00 17.88 -4.27
C GLU A 189 -1.44 17.13 -5.53
N ASP A 190 -0.52 16.41 -6.18
CA ASP A 190 -0.72 15.73 -7.45
C ASP A 190 -1.17 14.26 -7.30
N GLY A 191 -1.18 13.75 -6.07
CA GLY A 191 -1.27 12.32 -5.80
C GLY A 191 0.07 11.58 -5.94
N HIS A 192 0.15 10.41 -5.32
CA HIS A 192 1.38 9.64 -5.16
C HIS A 192 1.88 8.97 -6.44
N GLN A 193 1.04 8.87 -7.48
CA GLN A 193 1.27 7.99 -8.61
C GLN A 193 2.55 8.35 -9.37
N GLU A 194 2.82 9.64 -9.58
CA GLU A 194 4.02 10.08 -10.29
C GLU A 194 5.30 9.80 -9.48
N CYS A 195 5.32 10.17 -8.21
CA CYS A 195 6.45 9.91 -7.32
C CYS A 195 6.72 8.40 -7.20
N CYS A 196 5.68 7.58 -7.00
CA CYS A 196 5.81 6.13 -6.98
C CYS A 196 6.23 5.55 -8.34
N ARG A 197 5.79 6.13 -9.46
CA ARG A 197 6.22 5.68 -10.80
C ARG A 197 7.73 5.80 -10.95
N VAL A 198 8.30 6.94 -10.56
CA VAL A 198 9.75 7.20 -10.62
C VAL A 198 10.50 6.39 -9.56
N ARG A 199 10.03 6.41 -8.32
CA ARG A 199 10.79 5.86 -7.18
C ARG A 199 10.61 4.38 -6.92
N LYS A 200 9.52 3.78 -7.40
CA LYS A 200 9.12 2.40 -7.03
C LYS A 200 8.82 1.54 -8.26
N VAL A 201 7.95 1.99 -9.16
CA VAL A 201 7.52 1.20 -10.33
C VAL A 201 8.64 1.01 -11.34
N ARG A 202 9.37 2.07 -11.70
CA ARG A 202 10.48 1.98 -12.66
C ARG A 202 11.64 1.11 -12.13
N PRO A 203 12.10 1.26 -10.87
CA PRO A 203 13.09 0.35 -10.28
C PRO A 203 12.61 -1.10 -10.22
N LEU A 204 11.34 -1.33 -9.82
CA LEU A 204 10.75 -2.66 -9.84
C LEU A 204 10.80 -3.28 -11.24
N ARG A 205 10.37 -2.55 -12.27
CA ARG A 205 10.40 -3.05 -13.66
C ARG A 205 11.82 -3.47 -14.07
N ARG A 206 12.86 -2.75 -13.63
CA ARG A 206 14.25 -3.15 -13.93
C ARG A 206 14.66 -4.42 -13.18
N ALA A 207 14.23 -4.60 -11.93
CA ALA A 207 14.49 -5.81 -11.16
C ALA A 207 13.82 -7.04 -11.80
N LEU A 208 12.53 -6.91 -12.15
CA LEU A 208 11.72 -8.02 -12.68
C LEU A 208 12.16 -8.48 -14.07
N LYS A 209 12.76 -7.61 -14.89
CA LYS A 209 13.39 -8.00 -16.17
C LYS A 209 14.51 -9.03 -16.03
N GLY A 210 15.05 -9.24 -14.83
CA GLY A 210 16.04 -10.28 -14.54
C GLY A 210 15.46 -11.57 -13.98
N LEU A 211 14.14 -11.74 -13.94
CA LEU A 211 13.45 -12.85 -13.25
C LEU A 211 12.38 -13.50 -14.14
N ARG A 212 12.12 -14.78 -13.92
CA ARG A 212 10.98 -15.51 -14.52
C ARG A 212 9.78 -15.53 -13.59
N ALA A 213 10.00 -15.38 -12.29
CA ALA A 213 8.94 -15.26 -11.30
C ALA A 213 9.31 -14.34 -10.14
N TRP A 214 8.32 -13.91 -9.36
CA TRP A 214 8.53 -13.15 -8.14
C TRP A 214 7.47 -13.45 -7.08
N ILE A 215 7.85 -13.35 -5.81
CA ILE A 215 7.00 -13.61 -4.65
C ILE A 215 6.67 -12.28 -3.96
N THR A 216 5.40 -12.03 -3.67
CA THR A 216 4.96 -10.81 -2.98
C THR A 216 4.12 -11.11 -1.73
N GLY A 217 4.17 -10.20 -0.75
CA GLY A 217 3.41 -10.31 0.50
C GLY A 217 1.99 -9.77 0.42
N GLN A 218 1.39 -9.66 -0.78
CA GLN A 218 0.03 -9.18 -0.91
C GLN A 218 -0.97 -10.16 -0.30
N ARG A 219 -1.91 -9.62 0.48
CA ARG A 219 -3.04 -10.36 1.05
C ARG A 219 -4.37 -9.73 0.63
N LYS A 220 -5.43 -10.52 0.57
CA LYS A 220 -6.78 -10.07 0.22
C LYS A 220 -7.33 -9.07 1.26
N ASP A 221 -6.95 -9.23 2.52
CA ASP A 221 -7.44 -8.41 3.65
C ASP A 221 -6.73 -7.04 3.80
N GLN A 222 -5.63 -6.79 3.08
CA GLN A 222 -4.84 -5.55 3.22
C GLN A 222 -5.49 -4.30 2.61
N SER A 223 -6.53 -4.47 1.79
CA SER A 223 -7.22 -3.33 1.18
C SER A 223 -8.68 -3.66 0.90
N PRO A 224 -9.64 -2.89 1.44
CA PRO A 224 -11.06 -3.11 1.16
C PRO A 224 -11.33 -2.84 -0.33
N GLY A 225 -11.64 -3.88 -1.09
CA GLY A 225 -12.12 -3.77 -2.48
C GLY A 225 -11.07 -3.69 -3.59
N THR A 226 -9.79 -3.37 -3.33
CA THR A 226 -8.75 -3.38 -4.39
C THR A 226 -7.93 -4.67 -4.46
N ARG A 227 -8.01 -5.52 -3.44
CA ARG A 227 -7.20 -6.74 -3.30
C ARG A 227 -8.02 -8.00 -3.04
N SER A 228 -9.35 -7.91 -2.99
CA SER A 228 -10.25 -9.00 -2.63
C SER A 228 -10.16 -10.24 -3.53
N GLU A 229 -9.65 -10.09 -4.76
CA GLU A 229 -9.60 -11.15 -5.77
C GLU A 229 -8.16 -11.56 -6.15
N ILE A 230 -7.14 -11.26 -5.34
CA ILE A 230 -5.75 -11.63 -5.65
C ILE A 230 -5.57 -13.15 -5.60
N PRO A 231 -5.19 -13.82 -6.71
CA PRO A 231 -4.87 -15.26 -6.72
C PRO A 231 -3.52 -15.56 -6.03
N VAL A 232 -3.37 -16.79 -5.54
CA VAL A 232 -2.10 -17.28 -4.96
C VAL A 232 -0.99 -17.41 -6.01
N VAL A 233 -1.34 -17.69 -7.27
CA VAL A 233 -0.45 -17.72 -8.43
C VAL A 233 -1.16 -17.09 -9.61
N GLN A 234 -0.48 -16.21 -10.33
CA GLN A 234 -0.99 -15.63 -11.57
C GLN A 234 0.16 -15.29 -12.51
N VAL A 235 -0.11 -15.25 -13.81
CA VAL A 235 0.72 -14.49 -14.74
C VAL A 235 0.65 -13.01 -14.35
N ASP A 236 1.80 -12.33 -14.27
CA ASP A 236 1.83 -10.92 -13.88
C ASP A 236 1.12 -10.05 -14.94
N PRO A 237 0.07 -9.31 -14.57
CA PRO A 237 -0.72 -8.54 -15.54
C PRO A 237 -0.10 -7.19 -15.91
N VAL A 238 1.00 -6.79 -15.26
CA VAL A 238 1.59 -5.44 -15.39
C VAL A 238 3.03 -5.47 -15.88
N PHE A 239 3.81 -6.45 -15.42
CA PHE A 239 5.24 -6.51 -15.65
C PHE A 239 5.64 -7.73 -16.48
N GLU A 240 6.76 -7.58 -17.15
CA GLU A 240 7.38 -8.61 -17.98
C GLU A 240 8.66 -9.09 -17.31
N GLY A 241 8.97 -10.36 -17.52
CA GLY A 241 10.11 -11.06 -16.94
C GLY A 241 11.30 -11.12 -17.90
N MET A 242 12.19 -12.06 -17.63
CA MET A 242 13.43 -12.28 -18.36
C MET A 242 13.22 -12.58 -19.85
N GLU A 243 12.17 -13.32 -20.19
CA GLU A 243 11.86 -13.71 -21.57
C GLU A 243 11.26 -12.56 -22.38
N GLY A 244 10.75 -11.51 -21.71
CA GLY A 244 10.11 -10.36 -22.33
C GLY A 244 8.73 -10.68 -22.92
N GLY A 245 7.89 -9.65 -23.06
CA GLY A 245 6.53 -9.78 -23.59
C GLY A 245 5.49 -10.22 -22.56
N VAL A 246 4.23 -10.08 -22.94
CA VAL A 246 3.06 -10.42 -22.10
C VAL A 246 3.11 -11.90 -21.75
N GLY A 247 2.96 -12.24 -20.47
CA GLY A 247 2.99 -13.63 -20.02
C GLY A 247 4.33 -14.11 -19.45
N SER A 248 5.40 -13.34 -19.61
CA SER A 248 6.77 -13.78 -19.30
C SER A 248 7.18 -13.74 -17.82
N LEU A 249 6.30 -13.24 -16.93
CA LEU A 249 6.58 -13.15 -15.50
C LEU A 249 5.44 -13.80 -14.70
N ILE A 250 5.80 -14.69 -13.78
CA ILE A 250 4.83 -15.33 -12.88
C ILE A 250 4.90 -14.69 -11.51
N LYS A 251 3.74 -14.32 -10.97
CA LYS A 251 3.60 -13.69 -9.66
C LYS A 251 2.97 -14.66 -8.67
N TRP A 252 3.67 -14.84 -7.55
CA TRP A 252 3.25 -15.68 -6.44
C TRP A 252 2.85 -14.81 -5.26
N ASN A 253 1.69 -15.06 -4.67
CA ASN A 253 1.16 -14.39 -3.48
C ASN A 253 0.84 -15.43 -2.39
N PRO A 254 1.85 -16.02 -1.72
CA PRO A 254 1.65 -17.12 -0.78
C PRO A 254 0.74 -16.80 0.40
N MET A 255 0.65 -15.52 0.75
CA MET A 255 -0.19 -15.03 1.84
C MET A 255 -1.52 -14.45 1.36
N ALA A 256 -1.93 -14.66 0.10
CA ALA A 256 -3.16 -14.07 -0.46
C ALA A 256 -4.40 -14.35 0.40
N ASN A 257 -4.51 -15.59 0.89
CA ASN A 257 -5.64 -16.09 1.70
C ASN A 257 -5.38 -16.06 3.21
N VAL A 258 -4.30 -15.42 3.67
CA VAL A 258 -3.95 -15.34 5.10
C VAL A 258 -4.46 -14.02 5.67
N GLU A 259 -5.17 -14.08 6.79
CA GLU A 259 -5.57 -12.88 7.52
C GLU A 259 -4.38 -12.27 8.26
N GLY A 260 -4.35 -10.94 8.39
CA GLY A 260 -3.25 -10.20 9.02
C GLY A 260 -3.00 -10.63 10.46
N ARG A 261 -4.05 -11.02 11.20
CA ARG A 261 -3.89 -11.60 12.55
C ARG A 261 -3.05 -12.87 12.55
N ASP A 262 -3.20 -13.71 11.54
CA ASP A 262 -2.51 -15.00 11.45
C ASP A 262 -1.07 -14.81 10.99
N VAL A 263 -0.80 -13.80 10.15
CA VAL A 263 0.58 -13.36 9.87
C VAL A 263 1.29 -12.94 11.15
N TRP A 264 0.64 -12.13 11.99
CA TRP A 264 1.21 -11.68 13.27
C TRP A 264 1.40 -12.82 14.26
N ASN A 265 0.43 -13.73 14.37
CA ASN A 265 0.55 -14.94 15.19
C ASN A 265 1.78 -15.78 14.77
N PHE A 266 1.97 -15.97 13.46
CA PHE A 266 3.12 -16.69 12.92
C PHE A 266 4.45 -15.98 13.24
N VAL A 267 4.54 -14.68 12.93
CA VAL A 267 5.75 -13.87 13.19
C VAL A 267 6.15 -13.92 14.66
N HIS A 268 5.20 -13.83 15.58
CA HIS A 268 5.46 -13.94 17.02
C HIS A 268 5.86 -15.35 17.44
N ALA A 269 5.14 -16.38 16.98
CA ALA A 269 5.42 -17.77 17.35
C ALA A 269 6.82 -18.21 16.88
N MET A 270 7.27 -17.70 15.74
CA MET A 270 8.58 -18.01 15.15
C MET A 270 9.70 -17.08 15.63
N ASN A 271 9.42 -16.10 16.50
CA ASN A 271 10.37 -15.08 16.95
C ASN A 271 11.04 -14.32 15.78
N VAL A 272 10.28 -14.08 14.71
CA VAL A 272 10.75 -13.34 13.53
C VAL A 272 10.98 -11.88 13.92
N PRO A 273 12.12 -11.27 13.55
CA PRO A 273 12.33 -9.85 13.80
C PRO A 273 11.30 -9.02 13.04
N VAL A 274 10.84 -7.92 13.63
CA VAL A 274 9.85 -7.02 13.04
C VAL A 274 10.32 -5.57 13.03
N ASN A 275 9.77 -4.78 12.11
CA ASN A 275 10.01 -3.34 12.06
C ASN A 275 9.50 -2.67 13.35
N THR A 276 10.33 -1.84 13.98
CA THR A 276 10.02 -1.17 15.25
C THR A 276 8.84 -0.20 15.15
N LEU A 277 8.48 0.26 13.94
CA LEU A 277 7.29 1.08 13.71
C LEU A 277 6.00 0.37 14.07
N HIS A 278 5.95 -0.97 14.02
CA HIS A 278 4.76 -1.72 14.41
C HIS A 278 4.40 -1.49 15.89
N ALA A 279 5.40 -1.33 16.76
CA ALA A 279 5.17 -0.95 18.17
C ALA A 279 4.66 0.49 18.35
N GLN A 280 4.69 1.30 17.30
CA GLN A 280 4.25 2.70 17.28
C GLN A 280 2.90 2.89 16.59
N GLY A 281 2.16 1.81 16.33
CA GLY A 281 0.83 1.85 15.70
C GLY A 281 0.83 1.85 14.18
N TYR A 282 1.98 1.63 13.53
CA TYR A 282 2.03 1.42 12.09
C TYR A 282 1.65 -0.02 11.76
N VAL A 283 0.47 -0.23 11.17
CA VAL A 283 0.06 -1.56 10.69
C VAL A 283 0.60 -1.81 9.28
N SER A 284 0.30 -0.91 8.33
CA SER A 284 0.89 -0.94 6.98
C SER A 284 2.06 0.05 6.88
N ILE A 285 3.24 -0.42 6.43
CA ILE A 285 4.45 0.40 6.32
C ILE A 285 4.77 0.72 4.86
N GLY A 286 5.28 1.93 4.61
CA GLY A 286 5.75 2.38 3.31
C GLY A 286 6.83 3.45 3.43
N CYS A 287 6.92 4.35 2.44
CA CYS A 287 7.75 5.54 2.55
C CYS A 287 7.26 6.41 3.72
N GLU A 288 8.21 7.01 4.45
CA GLU A 288 7.96 7.89 5.59
C GLU A 288 6.88 8.96 5.30
N PRO A 289 6.97 9.78 4.23
CA PRO A 289 6.03 10.89 4.05
C PRO A 289 4.64 10.42 3.60
N CYS A 290 4.49 9.14 3.25
CA CYS A 290 3.25 8.57 2.72
C CYS A 290 2.65 7.50 3.63
N THR A 291 3.18 7.37 4.86
CA THR A 291 2.74 6.38 5.86
C THR A 291 2.52 7.05 7.22
N ARG A 292 1.42 6.73 7.89
CA ARG A 292 1.12 7.15 9.26
C ARG A 292 0.57 5.98 10.09
N PRO A 293 0.67 6.02 11.43
CA PRO A 293 0.01 5.03 12.26
C PRO A 293 -1.51 5.11 12.12
N VAL A 294 -2.19 4.01 12.45
CA VAL A 294 -3.65 3.93 12.48
C VAL A 294 -4.14 3.81 13.92
N LEU A 295 -5.35 4.29 14.18
CA LEU A 295 -5.99 4.16 15.49
C LEU A 295 -6.52 2.74 15.70
N PRO A 296 -6.75 2.31 16.96
CA PRO A 296 -7.45 1.06 17.24
C PRO A 296 -8.75 0.95 16.45
N GLY A 297 -8.93 -0.15 15.71
CA GLY A 297 -10.11 -0.42 14.91
C GLY A 297 -10.12 0.20 13.50
N GLN A 298 -9.22 1.13 13.18
CA GLN A 298 -9.05 1.62 11.80
C GLN A 298 -8.45 0.55 10.89
N HIS A 299 -8.83 0.57 9.62
CA HIS A 299 -8.29 -0.35 8.65
C HIS A 299 -6.83 -0.01 8.32
N GLU A 300 -5.96 -1.02 8.13
CA GLU A 300 -4.52 -0.81 7.91
C GLU A 300 -4.19 0.11 6.72
N ARG A 301 -5.06 0.10 5.71
CA ARG A 301 -4.93 0.93 4.50
C ARG A 301 -5.15 2.43 4.74
N GLU A 302 -5.84 2.80 5.83
CA GLU A 302 -6.06 4.19 6.23
C GLU A 302 -4.77 4.92 6.65
N GLY A 303 -3.72 4.16 6.97
CA GLY A 303 -2.39 4.68 7.24
C GLY A 303 -1.61 5.07 5.98
N ARG A 304 -2.12 4.75 4.78
CA ARG A 304 -1.42 4.91 3.50
C ARG A 304 -2.12 5.93 2.63
N TRP A 305 -1.35 6.90 2.10
CA TRP A 305 -1.87 7.96 1.21
C TRP A 305 -3.19 8.54 1.74
N TRP A 306 -3.23 8.88 3.02
CA TRP A 306 -4.47 9.22 3.74
C TRP A 306 -5.17 10.49 3.22
N TRP A 307 -4.45 11.30 2.44
CA TRP A 307 -4.99 12.48 1.77
C TRP A 307 -5.66 12.13 0.43
N GLU A 308 -5.40 10.94 -0.11
CA GLU A 308 -5.98 10.44 -1.35
C GLU A 308 -7.22 9.57 -1.11
N ASP A 309 -7.96 9.46 -2.19
CA ASP A 309 -9.15 8.64 -2.40
C ASP A 309 -8.91 7.15 -2.19
N ALA A 310 -9.84 6.46 -1.50
CA ALA A 310 -9.73 5.02 -1.23
C ALA A 310 -9.47 4.18 -2.51
N LYS A 311 -10.08 4.56 -3.65
CA LYS A 311 -9.85 3.91 -4.96
C LYS A 311 -8.46 4.17 -5.54
N ALA A 312 -7.86 5.30 -5.18
CA ALA A 312 -6.57 5.74 -5.69
C ALA A 312 -5.41 5.19 -4.86
N LYS A 313 -5.65 4.63 -3.67
CA LYS A 313 -4.60 4.17 -2.73
C LYS A 313 -3.83 2.93 -3.17
N GLU A 314 -3.85 2.50 -4.44
CA GLU A 314 -2.93 1.45 -4.92
C GLU A 314 -1.74 2.02 -5.67
N CYS A 315 -0.56 1.61 -5.22
CA CYS A 315 0.67 1.89 -5.94
C CYS A 315 0.66 1.19 -7.31
N GLY A 316 1.35 1.78 -8.29
CA GLY A 316 1.52 1.22 -9.64
C GLY A 316 2.11 -0.19 -9.74
N LEU A 317 2.49 -0.84 -8.63
CA LEU A 317 3.00 -2.21 -8.63
C LEU A 317 1.94 -3.28 -8.87
N HIS A 318 0.67 -3.02 -8.57
CA HIS A 318 -0.35 -4.07 -8.54
C HIS A 318 -1.63 -3.67 -9.27
N LYS A 319 -1.56 -2.65 -10.14
CA LYS A 319 -2.72 -2.06 -10.81
C LYS A 319 -3.46 -3.01 -11.75
N GLY A 320 -2.81 -4.08 -12.24
CA GLY A 320 -3.44 -5.02 -13.17
C GLY A 320 -4.48 -5.95 -12.52
N ASN A 321 -4.53 -6.02 -11.19
CA ASN A 321 -5.56 -6.78 -10.48
C ASN A 321 -6.86 -5.98 -10.24
N LEU A 322 -6.90 -4.71 -10.69
CA LEU A 322 -8.10 -3.89 -10.68
C LEU A 322 -8.89 -4.18 -11.96
N LYS A 323 -10.18 -4.54 -11.86
CA LYS A 323 -11.04 -4.72 -13.04
C LYS A 323 -11.05 -3.42 -13.87
N GLN A 324 -10.60 -3.50 -15.12
CA GLN A 324 -10.85 -2.45 -16.11
C GLN A 324 -12.26 -2.68 -16.66
N ASP A 325 -13.18 -1.78 -16.35
CA ASP A 325 -14.47 -1.76 -17.05
C ASP A 325 -14.21 -1.47 -18.53
N GLY A 326 -14.52 -2.45 -19.38
CA GLY A 326 -14.15 -2.47 -20.79
C GLY A 326 -14.72 -1.30 -21.59
N VAL A 327 -13.85 -0.58 -22.28
CA VAL A 327 -14.24 0.30 -23.39
C VAL A 327 -14.50 -0.59 -24.60
N ALA A 328 -15.73 -1.09 -24.70
CA ALA A 328 -16.19 -1.75 -25.92
C ALA A 328 -16.33 -0.69 -27.03
N GLN A 329 -15.39 -0.72 -27.99
CA GLN A 329 -15.58 -0.09 -29.29
C GLN A 329 -16.76 -0.74 -30.01
N LEU A 330 -17.83 0.01 -30.23
CA LEU A 330 -18.88 -0.37 -31.17
C LEU A 330 -18.87 0.58 -32.35
N ASN A 331 -18.28 0.11 -33.45
CA ASN A 331 -18.59 0.57 -34.80
C ASN A 331 -19.95 0.01 -35.19
N GLY A 332 -20.90 0.89 -35.55
CA GLY A 332 -22.19 0.48 -36.11
C GLY A 332 -23.16 1.65 -36.22
N ASN A 333 -23.34 2.14 -37.45
CA ASN A 333 -24.33 3.15 -37.81
C ASN A 333 -25.74 2.79 -37.34
N SER A 334 -26.35 3.64 -36.51
CA SER A 334 -27.80 3.82 -36.48
C SER A 334 -28.15 5.24 -36.06
N SER A 335 -28.98 5.86 -36.88
CA SER A 335 -29.45 7.24 -36.84
C SER A 335 -30.11 7.65 -35.52
N SER A 336 -29.77 8.87 -35.10
CA SER A 336 -30.35 9.74 -34.08
C SER A 336 -31.71 9.37 -33.47
N ALA A 337 -31.72 9.22 -32.14
CA ALA A 337 -32.77 9.73 -31.28
C ALA A 337 -32.14 10.16 -29.93
N ASN A 338 -32.29 11.45 -29.59
CA ASN A 338 -31.85 12.03 -28.33
C ASN A 338 -32.58 11.38 -27.14
N GLY A 339 -31.84 10.75 -26.23
CA GLY A 339 -32.34 10.29 -24.93
C GLY A 339 -31.20 10.28 -23.91
N SER A 340 -31.27 11.15 -22.91
CA SER A 340 -30.34 11.20 -21.78
C SER A 340 -30.46 9.92 -20.94
N ALA A 341 -29.47 9.03 -21.02
CA ALA A 341 -29.41 7.83 -20.20
C ALA A 341 -29.01 8.20 -18.76
N ALA A 342 -30.00 8.39 -17.88
CA ALA A 342 -29.80 8.38 -16.44
C ALA A 342 -29.52 6.94 -16.00
N GLY A 343 -28.35 6.68 -15.41
CA GLY A 343 -28.05 5.40 -14.77
C GLY A 343 -28.99 5.17 -13.58
N THR A 344 -29.42 3.92 -13.39
CA THR A 344 -30.24 3.48 -12.26
C THR A 344 -29.60 3.84 -10.91
N ASP A 345 -30.39 4.39 -9.99
CA ASP A 345 -29.97 4.81 -8.65
C ASP A 345 -29.66 3.58 -7.77
N ILE A 346 -28.56 3.60 -7.04
CA ILE A 346 -28.01 2.43 -6.31
C ILE A 346 -28.31 2.42 -4.81
N PHE A 347 -29.10 3.37 -4.31
CA PHE A 347 -29.51 3.37 -2.90
C PHE A 347 -31.01 3.62 -2.77
N GLU A 348 -31.84 2.57 -2.78
CA GLU A 348 -33.29 2.71 -2.67
C GLU A 348 -33.82 2.19 -1.33
N SER A 349 -34.33 3.08 -0.48
CA SER A 349 -35.06 2.74 0.75
C SER A 349 -36.04 3.85 1.13
N GLN A 350 -37.13 3.50 1.81
CA GLN A 350 -38.11 4.45 2.35
C GLN A 350 -37.52 5.33 3.46
N ASN A 351 -36.49 4.85 4.15
CA ASN A 351 -35.82 5.55 5.25
C ASN A 351 -34.64 6.41 4.79
N LEU A 352 -34.42 6.51 3.47
CA LEU A 352 -33.32 7.22 2.86
C LEU A 352 -33.81 8.42 2.04
N VAL A 353 -33.32 9.61 2.38
CA VAL A 353 -33.72 10.84 1.70
C VAL A 353 -32.77 11.15 0.55
N ASN A 354 -33.30 11.31 -0.68
CA ASN A 354 -32.53 11.81 -1.81
C ASN A 354 -32.38 13.33 -1.71
N LEU A 355 -31.15 13.82 -1.54
CA LEU A 355 -30.84 15.25 -1.46
C LEU A 355 -30.48 15.79 -2.85
N SER A 356 -31.04 16.95 -3.19
CA SER A 356 -30.58 17.75 -4.33
C SER A 356 -29.40 18.65 -3.91
N GLY A 357 -28.73 19.29 -4.88
CA GLY A 357 -27.70 20.29 -4.59
C GLY A 357 -28.20 21.40 -3.64
N ALA A 358 -29.41 21.90 -3.87
CA ALA A 358 -30.05 22.85 -2.96
C ALA A 358 -30.30 22.28 -1.56
N GLY A 359 -30.66 20.98 -1.46
CA GLY A 359 -30.80 20.29 -0.18
C GLY A 359 -29.49 20.26 0.61
N ILE A 360 -28.38 19.98 -0.07
CA ILE A 360 -27.04 19.99 0.54
C ILE A 360 -26.59 21.40 0.93
N GLU A 361 -26.80 22.40 0.07
CA GLU A 361 -26.52 23.80 0.39
C GLU A 361 -27.25 24.25 1.66
N ASN A 362 -28.50 23.84 1.82
CA ASN A 362 -29.27 24.12 3.03
C ASN A 362 -28.64 23.46 4.26
N LEU A 363 -28.15 22.21 4.16
CA LEU A 363 -27.47 21.55 5.27
C LEU A 363 -26.18 22.27 5.69
N LEU A 364 -25.44 22.84 4.73
CA LEU A 364 -24.19 23.58 4.97
C LEU A 364 -24.42 24.97 5.60
N ARG A 365 -25.51 25.66 5.22
CA ARG A 365 -25.80 27.02 5.73
C ARG A 365 -26.45 27.04 7.12
N LEU A 366 -27.07 25.94 7.54
CA LEU A 366 -27.77 25.89 8.81
C LEU A 366 -26.80 25.70 9.99
N GLU A 367 -26.71 26.71 10.85
CA GLU A 367 -26.00 26.64 12.13
C GLU A 367 -26.78 25.81 13.19
N SER A 368 -28.11 25.74 13.07
CA SER A 368 -28.96 24.94 13.97
C SER A 368 -30.04 24.21 13.19
N ARG A 369 -29.99 22.88 13.24
CA ARG A 369 -30.88 21.94 12.53
C ARG A 369 -31.83 21.28 13.54
N LYS A 370 -33.01 20.84 13.08
CA LYS A 370 -33.95 20.11 13.94
C LYS A 370 -33.40 18.74 14.34
N GLU A 371 -32.81 18.06 13.36
CA GLU A 371 -32.26 16.71 13.45
C GLU A 371 -30.85 16.71 12.81
N PRO A 372 -29.88 15.96 13.36
CA PRO A 372 -28.63 15.68 12.68
C PRO A 372 -28.86 14.82 11.42
N TRP A 373 -27.93 14.90 10.47
CA TRP A 373 -27.97 14.11 9.24
C TRP A 373 -26.70 13.30 9.06
N VAL A 374 -26.83 12.06 8.58
CA VAL A 374 -25.74 11.32 7.95
C VAL A 374 -26.02 11.22 6.46
N VAL A 375 -25.07 11.63 5.62
CA VAL A 375 -25.26 11.72 4.17
C VAL A 375 -24.12 11.01 3.46
N VAL A 376 -24.46 10.12 2.52
CA VAL A 376 -23.51 9.53 1.57
C VAL A 376 -23.45 10.39 0.30
N LEU A 377 -22.25 10.82 -0.07
CA LEU A 377 -21.94 11.27 -1.42
C LEU A 377 -21.54 10.05 -2.25
N TYR A 378 -22.24 9.81 -3.35
CA TYR A 378 -22.06 8.63 -4.18
C TYR A 378 -22.12 8.95 -5.68
N ALA A 379 -21.75 7.96 -6.48
CA ALA A 379 -21.97 7.94 -7.92
C ALA A 379 -22.49 6.54 -8.33
N PRO A 380 -23.49 6.41 -9.21
CA PRO A 380 -24.08 5.12 -9.55
C PRO A 380 -23.09 4.11 -10.14
N TRP A 381 -22.11 4.59 -10.92
CA TRP A 381 -21.04 3.77 -11.52
C TRP A 381 -19.95 3.36 -10.52
N CYS A 382 -20.02 3.80 -9.26
CA CYS A 382 -19.00 3.50 -8.27
C CYS A 382 -19.19 2.12 -7.64
N GLN A 383 -18.33 1.15 -7.99
CA GLN A 383 -18.33 -0.20 -7.39
C GLN A 383 -18.22 -0.19 -5.85
N PHE A 384 -17.53 0.79 -5.25
CA PHE A 384 -17.42 0.91 -3.79
C PHE A 384 -18.69 1.46 -3.14
N CYS A 385 -19.48 2.25 -3.87
CA CYS A 385 -20.82 2.66 -3.42
C CYS A 385 -21.77 1.47 -3.49
N GLN A 386 -21.71 0.70 -4.58
CA GLN A 386 -22.49 -0.53 -4.76
C GLN A 386 -22.14 -1.56 -3.67
N ALA A 387 -20.86 -1.75 -3.37
CA ALA A 387 -20.42 -2.66 -2.30
C ALA A 387 -20.88 -2.23 -0.89
N MET A 388 -21.16 -0.94 -0.69
CA MET A 388 -21.67 -0.39 0.58
C MET A 388 -23.20 -0.36 0.64
N GLU A 389 -23.89 -0.62 -0.48
CA GLU A 389 -25.34 -0.46 -0.63
C GLU A 389 -26.11 -1.10 0.52
N SER A 390 -25.95 -2.41 0.72
CA SER A 390 -26.66 -3.16 1.77
C SER A 390 -26.43 -2.58 3.16
N SER A 391 -25.17 -2.29 3.52
CA SER A 391 -24.82 -1.73 4.82
C SER A 391 -25.42 -0.34 5.04
N TYR A 392 -25.46 0.51 4.02
CA TYR A 392 -26.00 1.86 4.15
C TYR A 392 -27.53 1.87 4.21
N LEU A 393 -28.20 0.96 3.49
CA LEU A 393 -29.64 0.76 3.59
C LEU A 393 -30.02 0.21 4.98
N GLU A 394 -29.29 -0.77 5.51
CA GLU A 394 -29.52 -1.29 6.86
C GLU A 394 -29.27 -0.21 7.93
N LEU A 395 -28.27 0.65 7.74
CA LEU A 395 -28.05 1.83 8.60
C LEU A 395 -29.28 2.75 8.59
N ALA A 396 -29.85 3.03 7.41
CA ALA A 396 -31.04 3.86 7.28
C ALA A 396 -32.24 3.27 8.05
N ASP A 397 -32.44 1.96 7.96
CA ASP A 397 -33.51 1.26 8.67
C ASP A 397 -33.27 1.26 10.19
N LYS A 398 -32.04 1.04 10.65
CA LYS A 398 -31.68 1.11 12.08
C LYS A 398 -31.82 2.50 12.68
N LEU A 399 -31.62 3.55 11.88
CA LEU A 399 -31.77 4.94 12.32
C LEU A 399 -33.20 5.47 12.17
N ALA A 400 -34.11 4.72 11.55
CA ALA A 400 -35.52 5.09 11.44
C ALA A 400 -36.12 5.33 12.85
N GLY A 401 -36.65 6.54 13.08
CA GLY A 401 -37.22 6.92 14.38
C GLY A 401 -36.19 7.28 15.47
N SER A 402 -34.89 7.22 15.19
CA SER A 402 -33.84 7.56 16.16
C SER A 402 -33.61 9.08 16.35
N GLY A 403 -34.24 9.91 15.52
CA GLY A 403 -34.00 11.35 15.47
C GLY A 403 -32.80 11.77 14.61
N VAL A 404 -32.11 10.83 13.96
CA VAL A 404 -31.08 11.10 12.93
C VAL A 404 -31.67 10.86 11.54
N LYS A 405 -31.48 11.81 10.62
CA LYS A 405 -31.90 11.65 9.21
C LYS A 405 -30.79 11.02 8.40
N VAL A 406 -31.14 10.08 7.52
CA VAL A 406 -30.19 9.44 6.60
C VAL A 406 -30.47 9.95 5.20
N GLY A 407 -29.45 10.50 4.56
CA GLY A 407 -29.52 11.08 3.24
C GLY A 407 -28.54 10.43 2.26
N LYS A 408 -28.83 10.62 0.98
CA LYS A 408 -27.91 10.34 -0.13
C LYS A 408 -27.83 11.56 -1.04
N PHE A 409 -26.67 11.75 -1.65
CA PHE A 409 -26.43 12.80 -2.64
C PHE A 409 -25.60 12.23 -3.77
N GLN A 410 -26.17 12.20 -4.98
CA GLN A 410 -25.43 11.85 -6.18
C GLN A 410 -24.51 13.02 -6.53
N ALA A 411 -23.21 12.84 -6.31
CA ALA A 411 -22.23 13.93 -6.40
C ALA A 411 -21.28 13.79 -7.60
N ASP A 412 -21.71 13.09 -8.66
CA ASP A 412 -21.01 13.04 -9.94
C ASP A 412 -21.61 14.04 -10.96
N GLY A 413 -21.13 13.99 -12.21
CA GLY A 413 -21.53 14.93 -13.26
C GLY A 413 -21.35 16.39 -12.84
N ASP A 414 -22.40 17.18 -13.06
CA ASP A 414 -22.42 18.63 -12.78
C ASP A 414 -22.30 18.96 -11.29
N GLN A 415 -22.58 18.02 -10.39
CA GLN A 415 -22.48 18.22 -8.94
C GLN A 415 -21.06 17.99 -8.39
N LYS A 416 -20.16 17.41 -9.20
CA LYS A 416 -18.84 16.97 -8.75
C LYS A 416 -17.94 18.11 -8.26
N GLU A 417 -17.90 19.22 -9.00
CA GLU A 417 -17.04 20.36 -8.63
C GLU A 417 -17.54 21.09 -7.38
N PHE A 418 -18.86 21.23 -7.24
CA PHE A 418 -19.47 21.71 -6.00
C PHE A 418 -19.10 20.81 -4.82
N ALA A 419 -19.26 19.49 -4.97
CA ALA A 419 -18.98 18.54 -3.89
C ALA A 419 -17.50 18.50 -3.50
N LYS A 420 -16.57 18.61 -4.46
CA LYS A 420 -15.13 18.72 -4.15
C LYS A 420 -14.83 19.94 -3.28
N LYS A 421 -15.37 21.09 -3.67
CA LYS A 421 -15.08 22.38 -3.05
C LYS A 421 -15.74 22.55 -1.69
N GLU A 422 -17.04 22.26 -1.60
CA GLU A 422 -17.85 22.59 -0.42
C GLU A 422 -18.01 21.40 0.54
N LEU A 423 -17.87 20.17 0.05
CA LEU A 423 -18.12 18.94 0.81
C LEU A 423 -16.86 18.09 1.02
N GLN A 424 -15.70 18.60 0.60
CA GLN A 424 -14.41 17.90 0.68
C GLN A 424 -14.48 16.50 0.04
N LEU A 425 -15.23 16.39 -1.05
CA LEU A 425 -15.32 15.18 -1.85
C LEU A 425 -13.96 14.93 -2.50
N GLY A 426 -13.26 13.90 -2.01
CA GLY A 426 -12.18 13.27 -2.73
C GLY A 426 -12.75 12.13 -3.56
N SER A 427 -13.16 11.06 -2.87
CA SER A 427 -13.63 9.80 -3.47
C SER A 427 -15.08 9.47 -3.17
N PHE A 428 -15.59 8.53 -3.95
CA PHE A 428 -16.82 7.81 -3.65
C PHE A 428 -16.56 6.44 -2.98
N PRO A 429 -17.40 6.02 -2.01
CA PRO A 429 -18.35 6.87 -1.27
C PRO A 429 -17.62 7.78 -0.27
N THR A 430 -18.13 9.00 -0.09
CA THR A 430 -17.77 9.86 1.06
C THR A 430 -18.98 9.96 1.98
N ILE A 431 -18.79 9.81 3.29
CA ILE A 431 -19.87 9.94 4.27
C ILE A 431 -19.62 11.16 5.13
N LEU A 432 -20.64 12.01 5.26
CA LEU A 432 -20.62 13.21 6.07
C LEU A 432 -21.70 13.12 7.15
N PHE A 433 -21.32 13.47 8.37
CA PHE A 433 -22.26 13.71 9.46
C PHE A 433 -22.43 15.21 9.66
N PHE A 434 -23.66 15.68 9.61
CA PHE A 434 -24.06 17.05 9.85
C PHE A 434 -24.62 17.13 11.28
N PRO A 435 -23.89 17.67 12.27
CA PRO A 435 -24.32 17.72 13.69
C PRO A 435 -25.35 18.81 13.95
N LYS A 436 -26.32 18.57 14.84
CA LYS A 436 -27.48 19.46 15.06
C LYS A 436 -27.15 20.97 15.20
N HIS A 437 -26.01 21.31 15.81
CA HIS A 437 -25.65 22.70 16.19
C HIS A 437 -24.38 23.23 15.50
N LEU A 438 -23.93 22.60 14.42
CA LEU A 438 -22.71 23.01 13.70
C LEU A 438 -23.02 23.16 12.20
N SER A 439 -22.51 24.21 11.56
CA SER A 439 -22.61 24.37 10.10
C SER A 439 -21.65 23.46 9.35
N THR A 440 -20.51 23.11 9.95
CA THR A 440 -19.49 22.28 9.31
C THR A 440 -19.81 20.78 9.44
N PRO A 441 -19.84 20.02 8.32
CA PRO A 441 -19.97 18.57 8.38
C PRO A 441 -18.68 17.89 8.87
N ILE A 442 -18.85 16.79 9.58
CA ILE A 442 -17.79 15.90 10.05
C ILE A 442 -17.67 14.75 9.06
N LYS A 443 -16.52 14.63 8.41
CA LYS A 443 -16.25 13.52 7.48
C LYS A 443 -15.99 12.23 8.25
N TYR A 444 -16.64 11.14 7.85
CA TYR A 444 -16.37 9.81 8.40
C TYR A 444 -14.96 9.37 7.97
N PRO A 445 -14.03 9.17 8.92
CA PRO A 445 -12.61 9.03 8.59
C PRO A 445 -12.20 7.60 8.22
N SER A 446 -12.99 6.60 8.63
CA SER A 446 -12.69 5.18 8.47
C SER A 446 -12.96 4.71 7.04
N GLU A 447 -12.32 3.62 6.59
CA GLU A 447 -12.66 2.93 5.35
C GLU A 447 -13.67 1.80 5.55
N LYS A 448 -13.92 1.38 6.81
CA LYS A 448 -14.91 0.36 7.13
C LYS A 448 -16.32 0.88 6.86
N ARG A 449 -17.04 0.20 5.97
CA ARG A 449 -18.39 0.55 5.52
C ARG A 449 -19.47 -0.43 5.99
N ASP A 450 -19.16 -1.28 6.95
CA ASP A 450 -20.15 -2.13 7.63
C ASP A 450 -21.06 -1.31 8.55
N VAL A 451 -22.24 -1.86 8.82
CA VAL A 451 -23.31 -1.21 9.58
C VAL A 451 -22.86 -0.82 10.98
N ASP A 452 -22.09 -1.68 11.65
CA ASP A 452 -21.65 -1.46 13.02
C ASP A 452 -20.68 -0.27 13.11
N SER A 453 -19.73 -0.19 12.18
CA SER A 453 -18.79 0.94 12.10
C SER A 453 -19.52 2.27 11.79
N LEU A 454 -20.50 2.25 10.89
CA LEU A 454 -21.31 3.42 10.57
C LEU A 454 -22.21 3.85 11.73
N MET A 455 -22.85 2.90 12.41
CA MET A 455 -23.64 3.15 13.61
C MET A 455 -22.79 3.72 14.74
N ALA A 456 -21.60 3.16 14.98
CA ALA A 456 -20.67 3.67 15.98
C ALA A 456 -20.28 5.14 15.70
N PHE A 457 -20.01 5.47 14.44
CA PHE A 457 -19.73 6.84 14.03
C PHE A 457 -20.92 7.77 14.28
N VAL A 458 -22.12 7.42 13.83
CA VAL A 458 -23.33 8.23 14.05
C VAL A 458 -23.60 8.41 15.55
N ASN A 459 -23.46 7.34 16.34
CA ASN A 459 -23.68 7.38 17.78
C ASN A 459 -22.69 8.27 18.53
N ALA A 460 -21.48 8.46 18.00
CA ALA A 460 -20.48 9.34 18.61
C ALA A 460 -20.84 10.83 18.51
N PHE A 461 -21.75 11.23 17.61
CA PHE A 461 -22.05 12.64 17.31
C PHE A 461 -23.54 13.01 17.37
N ARG A 462 -24.45 12.05 17.56
CA ARG A 462 -25.90 12.29 17.59
C ARG A 462 -26.43 12.90 18.88
#